data_AF-A0A5M5WYL6-F1
#
_entry.id   AF-A0A5M5WYL6-F1
#
_cell.length_a   1.000
_cell.length_b   1.000
_cell.length_c   1.000
_cell.angle_alpha   90.00
_cell.angle_beta   90.00
_cell.angle_gamma   90.00
#
_symmetry.space_group_name_H-M   'P 1'
#
loop_
_entity.id
_entity.type
_entity.pdbx_description
1 polymer ?
#
loop_
_entity_poly.entity_id
_entity_poly.type
_entity_poly.pdbx_seq_one_letter_code
_entity_poly.pdbx_strand_id
1 'polypeptide(L)'
;MNKTLFKKVKDLCKDTGLSEKYLTAITEKMGGSIEDDSTDEAEIEKVANQIADVAKESQGEATRWANKAKEPKEPKEPKEPKEPKEPKEPKEPDNDPNKRISELQAEMDKMKQEQAKKDRETAVQAALNKHGIPEWRRKGLVIPDEEDPDAYCAGLKQDLITQNLISEDPESVKTANAKNVEEASDALLESIIVK
;
A
#
# COMPACT_ATOMS: atom_id res chain seq x y z
N MET A 1 -14.54 4.79 20.97
CA MET A 1 -15.08 5.38 19.72
C MET A 1 -15.27 6.88 19.92
N ASN A 2 -14.66 7.69 19.04
CA ASN A 2 -14.81 9.14 19.02
C ASN A 2 -16.29 9.56 18.85
N LYS A 3 -16.83 10.31 19.82
CA LYS A 3 -18.26 10.70 19.84
C LYS A 3 -18.62 11.70 18.73
N THR A 4 -17.68 12.56 18.36
CA THR A 4 -17.86 13.58 17.32
C THR A 4 -17.94 12.92 15.95
N LEU A 5 -17.06 11.94 15.69
CA LEU A 5 -17.11 11.10 14.50
C LEU A 5 -18.45 10.39 14.37
N PHE A 6 -18.89 9.72 15.44
CA PHE A 6 -20.15 8.99 15.42
C PHE A 6 -21.36 9.90 15.17
N LYS A 7 -21.37 11.11 15.74
CA LYS A 7 -22.41 12.09 15.46
C LYS A 7 -22.45 12.50 13.98
N LYS A 8 -21.28 12.82 13.38
CA LYS A 8 -21.20 13.13 11.94
C LYS A 8 -21.69 11.97 11.08
N VAL A 9 -21.34 10.73 11.42
CA VAL A 9 -21.83 9.53 10.71
C VAL A 9 -23.34 9.40 10.79
N LYS A 10 -23.96 9.60 11.97
CA LYS A 10 -25.42 9.57 12.11
C LYS A 10 -26.10 10.63 11.24
N ASP A 11 -25.56 11.84 11.21
CA ASP A 11 -26.11 12.95 10.43
C ASP A 11 -26.01 12.69 8.92
N LEU A 12 -24.89 12.14 8.44
CA LEU A 12 -24.67 11.79 7.04
C LEU A 12 -25.49 10.58 6.57
N CYS A 13 -25.82 9.67 7.49
CA CYS A 13 -26.54 8.43 7.19
C CYS A 13 -28.05 8.48 7.51
N LYS A 14 -28.60 9.62 7.93
CA LYS A 14 -30.02 9.74 8.34
C LYS A 14 -31.02 9.26 7.28
N ASP A 15 -30.69 9.44 6.01
CA ASP A 15 -31.57 9.10 4.88
C ASP A 15 -31.44 7.62 4.44
N THR A 16 -30.49 6.88 4.99
CA THR A 16 -30.25 5.46 4.64
C THR A 16 -31.26 4.52 5.29
N GLY A 17 -31.90 4.93 6.40
CA GLY A 17 -32.76 4.06 7.20
C GLY A 17 -32.03 2.94 7.93
N LEU A 18 -30.70 3.00 8.02
CA LEU A 18 -29.89 2.02 8.74
C LEU A 18 -30.07 2.17 10.26
N SER A 19 -30.09 1.03 10.96
CA SER A 19 -30.22 1.04 12.42
C SER A 19 -28.99 1.68 13.08
N GLU A 20 -29.20 2.35 14.21
CA GLU A 20 -28.10 2.93 15.00
C GLU A 20 -27.06 1.87 15.39
N LYS A 21 -27.49 0.65 15.72
CA LYS A 21 -26.60 -0.49 16.01
C LYS A 21 -25.66 -0.81 14.85
N TYR A 22 -26.16 -0.74 13.60
CA TYR A 22 -25.34 -0.93 12.41
C TYR A 22 -24.35 0.23 12.22
N LEU A 23 -24.82 1.47 12.38
CA LEU A 23 -23.96 2.66 12.30
C LEU A 23 -22.87 2.67 13.38
N THR A 24 -23.16 2.20 14.60
CA THR A 24 -22.17 2.04 15.66
C THR A 24 -21.11 1.02 15.25
N ALA A 25 -21.52 -0.17 14.81
CA ALA A 25 -20.58 -1.23 14.44
C ALA A 25 -19.64 -0.83 13.29
N ILE A 26 -20.16 -0.14 12.26
CA ILE A 26 -19.34 0.31 11.13
C ILE A 26 -18.40 1.47 11.52
N THR A 27 -18.86 2.36 12.40
CA THR A 27 -18.03 3.46 12.93
C THR A 27 -16.93 2.94 13.85
N GLU A 28 -17.19 1.92 14.67
CA GLU A 28 -16.15 1.30 15.50
C GLU A 28 -15.08 0.61 14.65
N LYS A 29 -15.47 -0.08 13.57
CA LYS A 29 -14.51 -0.79 12.73
C LYS A 29 -13.67 0.11 11.83
N MET A 30 -14.27 1.16 11.26
CA MET A 30 -13.60 2.04 10.30
C MET A 30 -13.13 3.35 10.92
N GLY A 31 -13.68 3.74 12.06
CA GLY A 31 -13.27 4.90 12.85
C GLY A 31 -12.14 4.62 13.83
N GLY A 32 -11.61 3.38 13.89
CA GLY A 32 -10.49 3.03 14.76
C GLY A 32 -9.17 3.74 14.45
N SER A 33 -9.08 4.42 13.29
CA SER A 33 -7.96 5.30 12.95
C SER A 33 -8.02 6.68 13.62
N ILE A 34 -9.14 7.03 14.25
CA ILE A 34 -9.34 8.29 14.97
C ILE A 34 -9.30 7.99 16.46
N GLU A 35 -8.34 8.60 17.18
CA GLU A 35 -8.27 8.52 18.63
C GLU A 35 -9.53 9.09 19.28
N ASP A 36 -9.93 8.53 20.43
CA ASP A 36 -11.19 8.86 21.08
C ASP A 36 -11.29 10.32 21.54
N ASP A 37 -10.14 10.96 21.79
CA ASP A 37 -9.94 12.36 22.16
C ASP A 37 -9.47 13.25 21.01
N SER A 38 -9.35 12.71 19.79
CA SER A 38 -8.96 13.51 18.61
C SER A 38 -9.94 14.66 18.36
N THR A 39 -9.36 15.84 18.14
CA THR A 39 -10.05 17.09 17.77
C THR A 39 -9.78 17.50 16.33
N ASP A 40 -9.12 16.67 15.53
CA ASP A 40 -8.85 16.97 14.13
C ASP A 40 -10.15 16.85 13.32
N GLU A 41 -10.84 17.99 13.16
CA GLU A 41 -12.12 18.06 12.46
C GLU A 41 -12.04 17.60 10.99
N ALA A 42 -10.89 17.77 10.34
CA ALA A 42 -10.70 17.40 8.94
C ALA A 42 -10.54 15.88 8.79
N GLU A 43 -9.76 15.24 9.66
CA GLU A 43 -9.66 13.77 9.69
C GLU A 43 -10.99 13.12 10.10
N ILE A 44 -11.66 13.67 11.11
CA ILE A 44 -12.98 13.21 11.55
C ILE A 44 -14.00 13.30 10.40
N GLU A 45 -13.98 14.39 9.62
CA GLU A 45 -14.87 14.56 8.48
C GLU A 45 -14.57 13.58 7.36
N LYS A 46 -13.29 13.40 7.02
CA LYS A 46 -12.87 12.44 6.00
C LYS A 46 -13.32 11.04 6.34
N VAL A 47 -13.09 10.59 7.57
CA VAL A 47 -13.48 9.25 8.03
C VAL A 47 -15.00 9.14 8.12
N ALA A 48 -15.72 10.17 8.56
CA ALA A 48 -17.18 10.19 8.56
C ALA A 48 -17.78 10.01 7.16
N ASN A 49 -17.22 10.68 6.15
CA ASN A 49 -17.65 10.55 4.76
C ASN A 49 -17.40 9.14 4.23
N GLN A 50 -16.22 8.56 4.50
CA GLN A 50 -15.93 7.18 4.11
C GLN A 50 -16.91 6.18 4.74
N ILE A 51 -17.25 6.36 6.02
CA ILE A 51 -18.25 5.54 6.70
C ILE A 51 -19.63 5.71 6.08
N ALA A 52 -20.00 6.93 5.72
CA ALA A 52 -21.29 7.21 5.10
C ALA A 52 -21.41 6.59 3.71
N ASP A 53 -20.34 6.59 2.92
CA ASP A 53 -20.33 5.99 1.58
C ASP A 53 -20.52 4.47 1.64
N VAL A 54 -19.78 3.77 2.52
CA VAL A 54 -19.94 2.32 2.73
C VAL A 54 -21.34 1.99 3.25
N ALA A 55 -21.90 2.81 4.13
CA ALA A 55 -23.25 2.63 4.64
C ALA A 55 -24.31 2.77 3.53
N LYS A 56 -24.18 3.76 2.66
CA LYS A 56 -25.07 3.96 1.50
C LYS A 56 -24.97 2.82 0.50
N GLU A 57 -23.76 2.37 0.18
CA GLU A 57 -23.54 1.23 -0.73
C GLU A 57 -24.14 -0.07 -0.16
N SER A 58 -23.94 -0.31 1.13
CA SER A 58 -24.52 -1.46 1.84
C SER A 58 -26.05 -1.48 1.77
N GLN A 59 -26.68 -0.31 1.87
CA GLN A 59 -28.13 -0.17 1.72
C GLN A 59 -28.59 -0.34 0.26
N GLY A 60 -27.80 0.13 -0.71
CA GLY A 60 -28.04 -0.08 -2.14
C GLY A 60 -28.04 -1.57 -2.52
N GLU A 61 -27.06 -2.33 -2.04
CA GLU A 61 -26.98 -3.78 -2.27
C GLU A 61 -28.12 -4.53 -1.53
N ALA A 62 -28.45 -4.15 -0.30
CA ALA A 62 -29.62 -4.68 0.42
C ALA A 62 -30.92 -4.47 -0.37
N THR A 63 -31.09 -3.27 -0.95
CA THR A 63 -32.24 -2.93 -1.79
C THR A 63 -32.26 -3.76 -3.08
N ARG A 64 -31.08 -3.96 -3.69
CA ARG A 64 -30.93 -4.80 -4.89
C ARG A 64 -31.32 -6.25 -4.63
N TRP A 65 -30.85 -6.86 -3.53
CA TRP A 65 -31.25 -8.21 -3.15
C TRP A 65 -32.73 -8.32 -2.82
N ALA A 66 -33.29 -7.34 -2.10
CA ALA A 66 -34.72 -7.32 -1.77
C ALA A 66 -35.60 -7.22 -3.02
N ASN A 67 -35.18 -6.45 -4.04
CA ASN A 67 -35.90 -6.33 -5.30
C ASN A 67 -35.73 -7.57 -6.19
N LYS A 68 -34.53 -8.16 -6.25
CA LYS A 68 -34.30 -9.44 -6.97
C LYS A 68 -35.10 -10.59 -6.35
N ALA A 69 -35.33 -10.58 -5.04
CA ALA A 69 -36.15 -11.57 -4.34
C ALA A 69 -37.67 -11.38 -4.53
N LYS A 70 -38.11 -10.21 -5.03
CA LYS A 70 -39.52 -9.88 -5.30
C LYS A 70 -39.94 -10.13 -6.74
N GLU A 71 -39.04 -10.55 -7.64
CA GLU A 71 -39.45 -11.05 -8.95
C GLU A 71 -40.35 -12.28 -8.78
N PRO A 72 -41.59 -12.29 -9.31
CA PRO A 72 -42.47 -13.46 -9.21
C PRO A 72 -41.84 -14.64 -9.96
N LYS A 73 -41.63 -15.76 -9.27
CA LYS A 73 -41.50 -17.07 -9.94
C LYS A 73 -42.85 -17.40 -10.57
N GLU A 74 -43.02 -17.13 -11.86
CA GLU A 74 -44.11 -17.74 -12.64
C GLU A 74 -43.99 -19.28 -12.56
N PRO A 75 -45.05 -20.03 -12.25
CA PRO A 75 -45.08 -21.46 -12.49
C PRO A 75 -45.41 -21.72 -13.97
N LYS A 76 -44.48 -22.29 -14.72
CA LYS A 76 -44.74 -22.87 -16.04
C LYS A 76 -44.63 -24.38 -15.97
N GLU A 77 -45.74 -25.05 -16.29
CA GLU A 77 -45.81 -26.49 -16.58
C GLU A 77 -46.53 -26.69 -17.94
N PRO A 78 -46.38 -27.83 -18.63
CA PRO A 78 -45.41 -27.99 -19.71
C PRO A 78 -46.06 -28.30 -21.07
N LYS A 79 -45.38 -27.93 -22.18
CA LYS A 79 -45.64 -28.48 -23.52
C LYS A 79 -44.34 -28.58 -24.33
N GLU A 80 -43.91 -29.81 -24.56
CA GLU A 80 -43.01 -30.22 -25.64
C GLU A 80 -43.84 -30.93 -26.75
N PRO A 81 -43.31 -31.25 -27.95
CA PRO A 81 -41.98 -30.93 -28.52
C PRO A 81 -41.99 -30.47 -30.01
N LYS A 82 -40.94 -29.77 -30.45
CA LYS A 82 -40.07 -30.18 -31.59
C LYS A 82 -38.99 -29.11 -31.90
N GLU A 83 -37.74 -29.58 -31.89
CA GLU A 83 -36.53 -28.85 -32.30
C GLU A 83 -36.57 -28.39 -33.77
N PRO A 84 -35.90 -27.29 -34.12
CA PRO A 84 -34.54 -27.43 -34.66
C PRO A 84 -33.52 -26.34 -34.22
N LYS A 85 -32.34 -26.83 -33.78
CA LYS A 85 -30.99 -26.22 -33.73
C LYS A 85 -30.87 -24.74 -33.34
N GLU A 86 -30.48 -24.55 -32.07
CA GLU A 86 -30.03 -23.30 -31.48
C GLU A 86 -28.75 -22.72 -32.14
N PRO A 87 -28.71 -21.42 -32.42
CA PRO A 87 -27.47 -20.65 -32.43
C PRO A 87 -26.95 -20.57 -30.99
N LYS A 88 -25.67 -20.91 -30.77
CA LYS A 88 -24.96 -20.76 -29.49
C LYS A 88 -25.31 -19.41 -28.83
N GLU A 89 -26.02 -19.48 -27.71
CA GLU A 89 -26.23 -18.34 -26.84
C GLU A 89 -24.87 -17.75 -26.41
N PRO A 90 -24.73 -16.42 -26.37
CA PRO A 90 -23.62 -15.80 -25.65
C PRO A 90 -23.76 -16.21 -24.19
N LYS A 91 -22.73 -16.86 -23.63
CA LYS A 91 -22.65 -17.15 -22.20
C LYS A 91 -23.01 -15.89 -21.41
N GLU A 92 -24.07 -15.97 -20.61
CA GLU A 92 -24.38 -14.95 -19.61
C GLU A 92 -23.13 -14.68 -18.76
N PRO A 93 -22.84 -13.41 -18.39
CA PRO A 93 -21.78 -13.12 -17.46
C PRO A 93 -22.14 -13.80 -16.13
N ASP A 94 -21.33 -14.79 -15.79
CA ASP A 94 -21.40 -15.58 -14.55
C ASP A 94 -21.43 -14.65 -13.34
N ASN A 95 -22.63 -14.40 -12.83
CA ASN A 95 -22.95 -13.46 -11.75
C ASN A 95 -23.05 -14.22 -10.41
N ASP A 96 -22.27 -15.30 -10.27
CA ASP A 96 -22.15 -16.05 -9.02
C ASP A 96 -21.53 -15.15 -7.94
N PRO A 97 -22.27 -14.79 -6.88
CA PRO A 97 -21.75 -13.97 -5.79
C PRO A 97 -20.50 -14.56 -5.15
N ASN A 98 -20.36 -15.89 -5.08
CA ASN A 98 -19.17 -16.54 -4.52
C ASN A 98 -17.94 -16.34 -5.40
N LYS A 99 -18.11 -16.36 -6.72
CA LYS A 99 -17.03 -16.07 -7.66
C LYS A 99 -16.55 -14.63 -7.53
N ARG A 100 -17.48 -13.67 -7.43
CA ARG A 100 -17.14 -12.26 -7.23
C ARG A 100 -16.46 -11.99 -5.89
N ILE A 101 -16.88 -12.68 -4.82
CA ILE A 101 -16.21 -12.62 -3.51
C ILE A 101 -14.77 -13.16 -3.62
N SER A 102 -14.58 -14.28 -4.32
CA SER A 102 -13.25 -14.87 -4.54
C SER A 102 -12.34 -13.95 -5.36
N GLU A 103 -12.87 -13.31 -6.40
CA GLU A 103 -12.13 -12.34 -7.24
C GLU A 103 -11.74 -11.10 -6.43
N LEU A 104 -12.66 -10.54 -5.64
CA LEU A 104 -12.36 -9.40 -4.76
C LEU A 104 -11.33 -9.75 -3.68
N GLN A 105 -11.38 -10.95 -3.10
CA GLN A 105 -10.37 -11.40 -2.14
C GLN A 105 -8.98 -11.49 -2.80
N ALA A 106 -8.90 -12.04 -4.01
CA ALA A 106 -7.66 -12.11 -4.77
C ALA A 106 -7.11 -10.71 -5.13
N GLU A 107 -7.99 -9.77 -5.47
CA GLU A 107 -7.62 -8.37 -5.73
C GLU A 107 -7.07 -7.69 -4.47
N MET A 108 -7.69 -7.93 -3.31
CA MET A 108 -7.22 -7.41 -2.02
C MET A 108 -5.86 -7.99 -1.63
N ASP A 109 -5.65 -9.30 -1.83
CA ASP A 109 -4.37 -9.94 -1.54
C ASP A 109 -3.27 -9.44 -2.48
N LYS A 110 -3.60 -9.23 -3.76
CA LYS A 110 -2.70 -8.62 -4.74
C LYS A 110 -2.33 -7.18 -4.35
N MET A 111 -3.31 -6.35 -3.99
CA MET A 111 -3.05 -4.98 -3.54
C MET A 111 -2.18 -4.95 -2.28
N LYS A 112 -2.43 -5.84 -1.31
CA LYS A 112 -1.59 -5.96 -0.12
C LYS A 112 -0.15 -6.35 -0.46
N GLN A 113 0.04 -7.31 -1.37
CA GLN A 113 1.37 -7.69 -1.84
C GLN A 113 2.07 -6.55 -2.57
N GLU A 114 1.37 -5.80 -3.42
CA GLU A 114 1.93 -4.63 -4.11
C GLU A 114 2.30 -3.52 -3.12
N GLN A 115 1.49 -3.29 -2.09
CA GLN A 115 1.80 -2.32 -1.04
C GLN A 115 3.05 -2.75 -0.26
N ALA A 116 3.13 -4.02 0.15
CA ALA A 116 4.30 -4.55 0.85
C ALA A 116 5.58 -4.40 0.02
N LYS A 117 5.52 -4.61 -1.30
CA LYS A 117 6.66 -4.37 -2.20
C LYS A 117 7.07 -2.90 -2.25
N LYS A 118 6.12 -1.97 -2.36
CA LYS A 118 6.42 -0.52 -2.37
C LYS A 118 7.01 -0.05 -1.04
N ASP A 119 6.48 -0.54 0.08
CA ASP A 119 6.99 -0.21 1.40
C ASP A 119 8.42 -0.74 1.57
N ARG A 120 8.68 -1.97 1.08
CA ARG A 120 10.00 -2.57 1.04
C ARG A 120 10.98 -1.77 0.17
N GLU A 121 10.61 -1.41 -1.06
CA GLU A 121 11.44 -0.58 -1.95
C GLU A 121 11.76 0.77 -1.31
N THR A 122 10.79 1.38 -0.63
CA THR A 122 10.97 2.63 0.11
C THR A 122 11.95 2.47 1.27
N ALA A 123 11.83 1.39 2.05
CA ALA A 123 12.75 1.08 3.15
C ALA A 123 14.18 0.81 2.64
N VAL A 124 14.33 0.09 1.52
CA VAL A 124 15.62 -0.13 0.85
C VAL A 124 16.23 1.19 0.42
N GLN A 125 15.48 2.05 -0.25
CA GLN A 125 15.99 3.34 -0.71
C GLN A 125 16.37 4.25 0.47
N ALA A 126 15.59 4.25 1.55
CA ALA A 126 15.90 4.97 2.78
C ALA A 126 17.19 4.46 3.42
N ALA A 127 17.39 3.14 3.50
CA ALA A 127 18.61 2.54 4.04
C ALA A 127 19.85 2.87 3.19
N LEU A 128 19.75 2.78 1.86
CA LEU A 128 20.84 3.13 0.94
C LEU A 128 21.27 4.59 1.10
N ASN A 129 20.31 5.49 1.26
CA ASN A 129 20.58 6.91 1.51
C ASN A 129 21.16 7.15 2.91
N LYS A 130 20.57 6.55 3.95
CA LYS A 130 21.01 6.66 5.34
C LYS A 130 22.45 6.21 5.53
N HIS A 131 22.85 5.12 4.90
CA HIS A 131 24.22 4.58 4.98
C HIS A 131 25.17 5.18 3.95
N GLY A 132 24.72 6.12 3.13
CA GLY A 132 25.57 6.82 2.16
C GLY A 132 26.14 5.90 1.08
N ILE A 133 25.43 4.82 0.72
CA ILE A 133 25.90 3.89 -0.31
C ILE A 133 26.00 4.63 -1.65
N PRO A 134 27.16 4.65 -2.33
CA PRO A 134 27.32 5.37 -3.59
C PRO A 134 26.44 4.81 -4.72
N GLU A 135 26.04 5.67 -5.66
CA GLU A 135 25.17 5.28 -6.79
C GLU A 135 25.74 4.14 -7.64
N TRP A 136 27.06 4.15 -7.89
CA TRP A 136 27.74 3.09 -8.63
C TRP A 136 27.59 1.73 -7.95
N ARG A 137 27.46 1.68 -6.62
CA ARG A 137 27.25 0.45 -5.86
C ARG A 137 25.79 0.04 -5.79
N ARG A 138 24.85 0.99 -5.89
CA ARG A 138 23.40 0.72 -5.92
C ARG A 138 22.97 0.02 -7.20
N LYS A 139 23.66 0.27 -8.32
CA LYS A 139 23.30 -0.32 -9.62
C LYS A 139 23.38 -1.85 -9.57
N GLY A 140 22.24 -2.51 -9.78
CA GLY A 140 22.14 -3.98 -9.74
C GLY A 140 22.20 -4.57 -8.34
N LEU A 141 22.17 -3.76 -7.29
CA LEU A 141 22.08 -4.24 -5.92
C LEU A 141 20.65 -4.73 -5.67
N VAL A 142 20.54 -5.97 -5.21
CA VAL A 142 19.30 -6.59 -4.76
C VAL A 142 19.51 -6.98 -3.29
N ILE A 143 18.70 -6.42 -2.41
CA ILE A 143 18.68 -6.81 -0.99
C ILE A 143 17.71 -7.99 -0.86
N PRO A 144 18.14 -9.15 -0.31
CA PRO A 144 17.25 -10.29 -0.09
C PRO A 144 16.00 -9.91 0.70
N ASP A 145 14.85 -10.47 0.35
CA ASP A 145 13.56 -10.13 0.99
C ASP A 145 13.54 -10.47 2.49
N GLU A 146 14.28 -11.50 2.90
CA GLU A 146 14.38 -11.98 4.29
C GLU A 146 15.29 -11.12 5.18
N GLU A 147 16.16 -10.30 4.59
CA GLU A 147 17.10 -9.48 5.35
C GLU A 147 16.53 -8.10 5.67
N ASP A 148 16.96 -7.50 6.78
CA ASP A 148 16.61 -6.12 7.08
C ASP A 148 17.44 -5.15 6.21
N PRO A 149 16.82 -4.18 5.50
CA PRO A 149 17.53 -3.29 4.58
C PRO A 149 18.56 -2.40 5.29
N ASP A 150 18.28 -2.00 6.54
CA ASP A 150 19.17 -1.14 7.31
C ASP A 150 20.42 -1.89 7.74
N ALA A 151 20.24 -3.09 8.30
CA ALA A 151 21.34 -3.97 8.69
C ALA A 151 22.22 -4.37 7.49
N TYR A 152 21.59 -4.71 6.36
CA TYR A 152 22.30 -5.03 5.13
C TYR A 152 23.14 -3.85 4.62
N CYS A 153 22.55 -2.66 4.54
CA CYS A 153 23.24 -1.47 4.07
C CYS A 153 24.35 -1.03 5.04
N ALA A 154 24.19 -1.25 6.35
CA ALA A 154 25.23 -1.00 7.34
C ALA A 154 26.45 -1.91 7.14
N GLY A 155 26.22 -3.21 6.95
CA GLY A 155 27.29 -4.18 6.64
C GLY A 155 27.99 -3.83 5.32
N LEU A 156 27.20 -3.52 4.29
CA LEU A 156 27.74 -3.11 2.99
C LEU A 156 28.61 -1.85 3.10
N LYS A 157 28.22 -0.86 3.91
CA LYS A 157 29.04 0.34 4.16
C LYS A 157 30.39 -0.06 4.78
N GLN A 158 30.40 -0.93 5.78
CA GLN A 158 31.63 -1.39 6.43
C GLN A 158 32.56 -2.15 5.47
N ASP A 159 32.01 -2.99 4.60
CA ASP A 159 32.80 -3.68 3.57
C ASP A 159 33.47 -2.71 2.60
N LEU A 160 32.74 -1.67 2.18
CA LEU A 160 33.27 -0.63 1.28
C LEU A 160 34.37 0.20 1.95
N ILE A 161 34.24 0.49 3.26
CA ILE A 161 35.28 1.18 4.04
C ILE A 161 36.51 0.29 4.16
N THR A 162 36.32 -0.99 4.49
CA THR A 162 37.42 -1.97 4.65
C THR A 162 38.19 -2.18 3.35
N GLN A 163 37.49 -2.13 2.20
CA GLN A 163 38.10 -2.18 0.87
C GLN A 163 38.68 -0.84 0.41
N ASN A 164 38.62 0.19 1.25
CA ASN A 164 39.13 1.54 0.96
C ASN A 164 38.46 2.18 -0.28
N LEU A 165 37.20 1.80 -0.55
CA LEU A 165 36.39 2.27 -1.68
C LEU A 165 35.52 3.48 -1.32
N ILE A 166 35.19 3.63 -0.03
CA ILE A 166 34.54 4.82 0.54
C ILE A 166 35.19 5.17 1.87
N SER A 167 35.15 6.44 2.26
CA SER A 167 35.63 6.87 3.58
C SER A 167 34.58 6.59 4.66
N GLU A 168 35.04 6.49 5.91
CA GLU A 168 34.17 6.38 7.09
C GLU A 168 33.28 7.63 7.27
N ASP A 169 33.77 8.78 6.80
CA ASP A 169 33.12 10.09 6.86
C ASP A 169 32.77 10.63 5.44
N PRO A 170 31.49 10.87 5.09
CA PRO A 170 31.08 11.36 3.79
C PRO A 170 31.62 12.75 3.41
N GLU A 171 32.06 13.58 4.37
CA GLU A 171 32.69 14.88 4.08
C GLU A 171 34.19 14.80 3.76
N SER A 172 34.85 13.68 4.11
CA SER A 172 36.31 13.51 3.99
C SER A 172 36.82 13.25 2.56
N VAL A 173 35.92 13.05 1.58
CA VAL A 173 36.28 12.74 0.18
C VAL A 173 37.03 13.90 -0.49
N LYS A 174 36.81 15.16 -0.05
CA LYS A 174 37.61 16.30 -0.53
C LYS A 174 39.02 16.33 0.04
N THR A 175 39.25 15.74 1.21
CA THR A 175 40.48 15.91 1.98
C THR A 175 41.46 14.74 1.78
N ALA A 176 40.99 13.51 1.58
CA ALA A 176 41.87 12.34 1.42
C ALA A 176 42.61 12.33 0.06
N ASN A 177 41.91 12.64 -1.04
CA ASN A 177 42.56 12.77 -2.35
C ASN A 177 43.47 14.00 -2.42
N ALA A 178 43.10 15.11 -1.76
CA ALA A 178 43.95 16.29 -1.69
C ALA A 178 45.23 16.00 -0.90
N LYS A 179 45.14 15.34 0.26
CA LYS A 179 46.30 15.04 1.10
C LYS A 179 47.27 14.04 0.45
N ASN A 180 46.78 12.98 -0.18
CA ASN A 180 47.64 12.02 -0.89
C ASN A 180 48.29 12.65 -2.14
N VAL A 181 47.61 13.57 -2.83
CA VAL A 181 48.17 14.29 -3.98
C VAL A 181 49.17 15.36 -3.53
N GLU A 182 48.90 16.05 -2.41
CA GLU A 182 49.79 17.05 -1.81
C GLU A 182 51.07 16.40 -1.26
N GLU A 183 50.97 15.32 -0.48
CA GLU A 183 52.13 14.56 0.01
C GLU A 183 52.95 13.95 -1.14
N ALA A 184 52.30 13.44 -2.19
CA ALA A 184 53.01 12.95 -3.39
C ALA A 184 53.67 14.10 -4.18
N SER A 185 53.06 15.28 -4.22
CA SER A 185 53.65 16.45 -4.88
C SER A 185 54.83 17.04 -4.11
N ASP A 186 54.76 17.07 -2.78
CA ASP A 186 55.84 17.54 -1.91
C ASP A 186 57.04 16.59 -1.94
N ALA A 187 56.80 15.27 -1.92
CA ALA A 187 57.87 14.28 -2.05
C ALA A 187 58.58 14.38 -3.42
N LEU A 188 57.86 14.71 -4.49
CA LEU A 188 58.46 14.97 -5.80
C LEU A 188 59.28 16.26 -5.80
N LEU A 189 58.78 17.33 -5.18
CA LEU A 189 59.48 18.61 -5.05
C LEU A 189 60.80 18.46 -4.27
N GLU A 190 60.78 17.76 -3.13
CA GLU A 190 62.01 17.48 -2.37
C GLU A 190 63.02 16.67 -3.19
N SER A 191 62.56 15.70 -3.98
CA SER A 191 63.46 14.92 -4.85
C SER A 191 64.13 15.73 -5.97
N ILE A 192 63.50 16.83 -6.39
CA ILE A 192 64.03 17.75 -7.41
C ILE A 192 64.99 18.78 -6.79
N ILE A 193 64.75 19.19 -5.53
CA ILE A 193 65.54 20.23 -4.83
C ILE A 193 66.82 19.64 -4.22
N VAL A 194 66.88 18.34 -3.92
CA VAL A 194 68.04 17.67 -3.28
C VAL A 194 69.09 17.18 -4.29
N LYS A 195 69.08 17.66 -5.54
CA LYS A 195 70.12 17.40 -6.56
C LYS A 195 70.90 18.66 -6.91
#